data_AF-A0A0G0K5C5-F1
#
_entry.id   AF-A0A0G0K5C5-F1
#
_cell.length_a   1.000
_cell.length_b   1.000
_cell.length_c   1.000
_cell.angle_alpha   90.00
_cell.angle_beta   90.00
_cell.angle_gamma   90.00
#
_symmetry.space_group_name_H-M   'P 1'
#
loop_
_entity.id
_entity.type
_entity.pdbx_description
1 polymer ?
#
loop_
_entity_poly.entity_id
_entity_poly.type
_entity_poly.pdbx_seq_one_letter_code
_entity_poly.pdbx_strand_id
1 'polypeptide(L)' 'MSNNIEEKIKQALEKVRPNLQADGGDVNFVSWEPTIGKVQVTLVGMCAHCPMSQITLKQGIEAEIRDAVPEVKEVTAV' A
#
# COMPACT_ATOMS: atom_id res chain seq x y z
N MET A 1 16.50 -3.99 16.33
CA MET A 1 17.17 -3.24 15.25
C MET A 1 16.09 -2.77 14.30
N SER A 2 15.99 -1.47 14.11
CA SER A 2 14.86 -0.80 13.45
C SER A 2 14.82 -1.15 11.96
N ASN A 3 13.77 -1.84 11.52
CA ASN A 3 13.49 -2.04 10.11
C ASN A 3 13.06 -0.69 9.51
N ASN A 4 14.04 0.07 9.03
CA ASN A 4 13.87 1.40 8.47
C ASN A 4 12.86 1.41 7.30
N ILE A 5 12.77 0.29 6.57
CA ILE A 5 11.87 0.12 5.43
C ILE A 5 10.41 0.03 5.87
N GLU A 6 10.11 -0.72 6.92
CA GLU A 6 8.73 -0.83 7.42
C GLU A 6 8.20 0.51 7.91
N GLU A 7 9.03 1.28 8.61
CA GLU A 7 8.68 2.65 8.98
C GLU A 7 8.45 3.53 7.75
N LYS A 8 9.35 3.47 6.75
CA LYS A 8 9.15 4.22 5.50
C LYS A 8 7.86 3.84 4.78
N ILE A 9 7.54 2.54 4.71
CA ILE A 9 6.29 2.06 4.12
C ILE A 9 5.11 2.59 4.92
N LYS A 10 5.14 2.53 6.26
CA LYS A 10 4.07 3.08 7.11
C LYS A 10 3.91 4.59 6.90
N GLN A 11 5.00 5.36 6.85
CA GLN A 11 4.95 6.80 6.57
C GLN A 11 4.41 7.12 5.17
N ALA A 12 4.79 6.34 4.16
CA ALA A 12 4.24 6.48 2.81
C ALA A 12 2.74 6.15 2.81
N LEU A 13 2.35 5.06 3.48
CA LEU A 13 0.95 4.67 3.67
C LEU A 13 0.15 5.78 4.36
N GLU A 14 0.67 6.38 5.44
CA GLU A 14 0.01 7.48 6.14
C GLU A 14 -0.22 8.72 5.27
N LYS A 15 0.65 8.97 4.27
CA LYS A 15 0.44 10.05 3.30
C LYS A 15 -0.65 9.72 2.27
N VAL A 16 -0.77 8.46 1.86
CA VAL A 16 -1.80 8.04 0.88
C VAL A 16 -3.15 7.74 1.52
N ARG A 17 -3.21 7.41 2.82
CA ARG A 17 -4.44 7.17 3.57
C ARG A 17 -5.51 8.25 3.39
N PRO A 18 -5.23 9.56 3.52
CA PRO A 18 -6.27 10.58 3.32
C PRO A 18 -6.81 10.61 1.88
N ASN A 19 -5.96 10.37 0.87
CA ASN A 19 -6.40 10.25 -0.52
C ASN A 19 -7.30 9.01 -0.69
N LEU A 20 -6.89 7.87 -0.14
CA LEU A 20 -7.67 6.64 -0.18
C LEU A 20 -9.02 6.78 0.54
N GLN A 21 -9.05 7.46 1.68
CA GLN A 21 -10.26 7.76 2.44
C GLN A 21 -11.19 8.74 1.70
N ALA A 22 -10.63 9.69 0.94
CA ALA A 22 -11.42 10.57 0.07
C ALA A 22 -12.13 9.79 -1.04
N ASP A 23 -11.49 8.75 -1.59
CA ASP A 23 -12.08 7.80 -2.53
C ASP A 23 -13.01 6.75 -1.86
N GLY A 24 -13.14 6.78 -0.53
CA GLY A 24 -14.00 5.86 0.23
C GLY A 24 -13.37 4.49 0.54
N GLY A 25 -12.05 4.39 0.45
CA GLY A 25 -11.24 3.23 0.85
C GLY A 25 -10.31 3.53 2.03
N ASP A 26 -9.63 2.50 2.52
CA ASP A 26 -8.56 2.60 3.51
C ASP A 26 -7.56 1.47 3.23
N VAL A 27 -6.33 1.62 3.70
CA VAL A 27 -5.26 0.64 3.52
C VAL A 27 -4.56 0.42 4.85
N ASN A 28 -4.35 -0.84 5.18
CA ASN A 28 -3.68 -1.25 6.40
C ASN A 28 -2.44 -2.06 6.08
N PHE A 29 -1.31 -1.72 6.70
CA PHE A 29 -0.09 -2.51 6.57
C PHE A 29 -0.23 -3.85 7.30
N VAL A 30 0.05 -4.96 6.61
CA VAL A 30 0.01 -6.31 7.19
C VAL A 30 1.42 -6.81 7.47
N SER A 31 2.27 -6.86 6.44
CA SER A 31 3.63 -7.41 6.55
C SER A 31 4.53 -6.94 5.40
N TRP A 32 5.83 -6.98 5.63
CA TRP A 32 6.86 -6.65 4.66
C TRP A 32 7.86 -7.80 4.54
N GLU A 33 8.10 -8.27 3.32
CA GLU A 33 9.08 -9.31 3.00
C GLU A 33 10.30 -8.70 2.32
N PRO A 34 11.35 -8.31 3.07
CA PRO A 34 12.54 -7.67 2.51
C PRO A 34 13.34 -8.60 1.58
N THR A 35 13.22 -9.92 1.75
CA THR A 35 13.91 -10.95 0.94
C THR A 35 13.52 -10.90 -0.53
N ILE A 36 12.24 -10.61 -0.81
CA ILE A 36 11.67 -10.57 -2.16
C ILE A 36 11.19 -9.17 -2.56
N GLY A 37 11.17 -8.23 -1.60
CA GLY A 37 10.65 -6.88 -1.79
C GLY A 37 9.13 -6.82 -1.88
N LYS A 38 8.39 -7.70 -1.17
CA LYS A 38 6.92 -7.74 -1.24
C LYS A 38 6.27 -7.10 -0.01
N VAL A 39 5.36 -6.16 -0.23
CA VAL A 39 4.48 -5.59 0.79
C VAL A 39 3.12 -6.28 0.74
N GLN A 40 2.64 -6.71 1.89
CA GLN A 40 1.27 -7.14 2.11
C GLN A 40 0.49 -6.03 2.81
N VAL A 41 -0.63 -5.66 2.21
CA VAL A 41 -1.59 -4.70 2.77
C VAL A 41 -3.00 -5.28 2.73
N THR A 42 -3.88 -4.77 3.57
CA THR A 42 -5.32 -5.05 3.49
C THR A 42 -6.01 -3.78 3.06
N LEU A 43 -6.77 -3.87 1.97
CA LEU A 43 -7.61 -2.78 1.51
C LEU A 43 -8.99 -2.90 2.17
N VAL A 44 -9.44 -1.83 2.82
CA VAL A 44 -10.73 -1.76 3.51
C VAL A 44 -11.60 -0.72 2.80
N GLY A 45 -12.92 -0.90 2.76
CA GLY A 45 -13.85 0.15 2.30
C GLY A 45 -14.55 -0.10 0.97
N MET A 46 -15.16 0.95 0.43
CA MET A 46 -16.22 0.89 -0.60
C MET A 46 -15.69 0.46 -1.97
N CYS A 47 -14.40 0.71 -2.24
CA CYS A 47 -13.72 0.20 -3.44
C CYS A 47 -13.63 -1.34 -3.49
N ALA A 48 -13.96 -2.06 -2.41
CA ALA A 48 -14.07 -3.52 -2.43
C ALA A 48 -15.14 -4.05 -3.40
N HIS A 49 -16.15 -3.23 -3.75
CA HIS A 49 -17.27 -3.65 -4.59
C HIS A 49 -17.11 -3.29 -6.08
N CYS A 50 -16.05 -2.58 -6.49
CA CYS A 50 -15.77 -2.30 -7.90
C CYS A 50 -14.43 -2.92 -8.32
N PRO A 51 -14.44 -4.10 -8.99
CA PRO A 51 -13.23 -4.83 -9.34
C PRO A 51 -12.31 -4.04 -10.29
N MET A 52 -12.86 -3.13 -11.11
CA MET A 52 -12.04 -2.24 -11.94
C MET A 52 -11.29 -1.21 -11.09
N SER A 53 -11.95 -0.58 -10.12
CA SER A 53 -11.33 0.45 -9.29
C SER A 53 -10.24 -0.12 -8.40
N GLN A 54 -10.37 -1.36 -7.89
CA GLN A 54 -9.33 -1.98 -7.08
C GLN A 54 -7.99 -2.11 -7.81
N ILE A 55 -8.01 -2.50 -9.09
CA ILE A 55 -6.78 -2.69 -9.87
C ILE A 55 -6.09 -1.35 -10.09
N THR A 56 -6.84 -0.32 -10.50
CA THR A 56 -6.28 1.02 -10.77
C THR A 56 -5.78 1.69 -9.49
N LEU A 57 -6.54 1.57 -8.39
CA LEU A 57 -6.12 2.11 -7.08
C LEU A 57 -4.86 1.40 -6.58
N LYS A 58 -4.83 0.06 -6.65
CA LYS A 58 -3.65 -0.73 -6.26
C LYS A 58 -2.41 -0.32 -7.05
N GLN A 59 -2.54 -0.08 -8.35
CA GLN A 59 -1.44 0.40 -9.18
C GLN A 59 -0.97 1.80 -8.79
N GLY A 60 -1.89 2.71 -8.45
CA GLY A 60 -1.54 4.05 -7.94
C GLY A 60 -0.79 3.99 -6.61
N ILE A 61 -1.30 3.20 -5.66
CA ILE A 61 -0.67 2.99 -4.34
C ILE A 61 0.71 2.33 -4.50
N GLU A 62 0.82 1.32 -5.36
CA GLU A 62 2.11 0.65 -5.63
C GLU A 62 3.13 1.65 -6.22
N ALA A 63 2.70 2.50 -7.14
CA ALA A 63 3.56 3.52 -7.73
C ALA A 63 4.05 4.54 -6.68
N GLU A 64 3.14 5.06 -5.84
CA GLU A 64 3.50 6.00 -4.76
C GLU A 64 4.42 5.36 -3.70
N ILE A 65 4.15 4.11 -3.31
CA ILE A 65 5.01 3.39 -2.36
C ILE A 65 6.38 3.13 -2.98
N ARG A 66 6.46 2.75 -4.27
CA ARG A 66 7.74 2.57 -4.97
C ARG A 66 8.54 3.85 -5.12
N ASP A 67 7.87 4.98 -5.34
CA ASP A 67 8.51 6.29 -5.44
C ASP A 67 9.17 6.67 -4.10
N ALA A 68 8.46 6.45 -2.99
CA ALA A 68 9.00 6.67 -1.65
C ALA A 68 10.03 5.60 -1.22
N VAL A 69 9.83 4.35 -1.64
CA VAL A 69 10.58 3.16 -1.22
C VAL A 69 10.86 2.26 -2.43
N PRO A 70 11.98 2.49 -3.14
CA PRO A 70 12.33 1.72 -4.34
C PRO A 70 12.65 0.24 -4.06
N GLU A 71 12.76 -0.15 -2.79
CA GLU A 71 12.93 -1.55 -2.36
C GLU A 71 11.66 -2.37 -2.55
N VAL A 72 10.49 -1.73 -2.63
CA VAL A 72 9.20 -2.41 -2.85
C VAL A 72 9.09 -2.85 -4.30
N LYS A 73 9.18 -4.16 -4.51
CA LYS A 73 9.01 -4.82 -5.82
C LYS A 73 7.59 -5.26 -6.09
N GLU A 74 6.75 -5.49 -5.10
CA GLU A 74 5.37 -5.88 -5.34
C GLU A 74 4.50 -5.48 -4.15
N VAL A 75 3.31 -4.97 -4.42
CA VAL A 75 2.29 -4.77 -3.39
C VAL A 75 1.18 -5.80 -3.63
N THR A 76 0.79 -6.53 -2.59
CA THR A 76 -0.35 -7.45 -2.61
C THR A 76 -1.38 -7.02 -1.59
N ALA A 77 -2.64 -6.94 -2.04
CA ALA A 77 -3.78 -6.77 -1.16
C ALA A 77 -4.31 -8.15 -0.77
N VAL A 78 -4.45 -8.42 0.54
CA VAL A 78 -5.05 -9.64 1.09
C VAL A 78 -6.43 -9.37 1.67
#